data_AF-A0A1M7PMW0-F1
#
_entry.id   AF-A0A1M7PMW0-F1
#
_cell.length_a   1.000
_cell.length_b   1.000
_cell.length_c   1.000
_cell.angle_alpha   90.00
_cell.angle_beta   90.00
_cell.angle_gamma   90.00
#
_symmetry.space_group_name_H-M   'P 1'
#
loop_
_entity.id
_entity.type
_entity.pdbx_description
1 polymer ?
#
loop_
_entity_poly.entity_id
_entity_poly.type
_entity_poly.pdbx_seq_one_letter_code
_entity_poly.pdbx_strand_id
1 'polypeptide(L)'
;MAEFDSPADAARALLAETAAYGGTLVAFSGGVDSSVVVAAAARALGTGGMAAVTAVSPALPAAELAAARRFCADLGVVHHLVDTRELDVAGYRDNGPQRCFFCKSTLLDAALEVAARLDFGCVATGTNATDVADRFRPGIAAAARRGARTPLADAGLGKAAVREVARLWSLPTWDKPAMACLSSRIAYGLQITPGRLARVERAEVLVRAALGTGADRTDVRVRDLGEAGVRVEVDPLVAADPGAHPPLVEAVRLAGFAEAPVSVEVFRSGSMNTR
;
A
#
# COMPACT_ATOMS: atom_id res chain seq x y z
N MET A 1 12.04 -10.90 16.65
CA MET A 1 12.69 -10.06 15.62
C MET A 1 14.18 -10.23 15.76
N ALA A 2 14.92 -10.29 14.66
CA ALA A 2 16.38 -10.32 14.72
C ALA A 2 16.89 -8.94 15.15
N GLU A 3 17.89 -8.92 16.03
CA GLU A 3 18.69 -7.72 16.29
C GLU A 3 19.84 -7.70 15.28
N PHE A 4 19.98 -6.58 14.57
CA PHE A 4 21.06 -6.37 13.61
C PHE A 4 21.97 -5.29 14.16
N ASP A 5 23.28 -5.53 14.14
CA ASP A 5 24.28 -4.57 14.63
C ASP A 5 24.32 -3.30 13.75
N SER A 6 23.95 -3.41 12.47
CA SER A 6 23.84 -2.28 11.55
C SER A 6 22.81 -2.50 10.42
N PRO A 7 22.38 -1.43 9.71
CA PRO A 7 21.57 -1.55 8.51
C PRO A 7 22.24 -2.38 7.39
N ALA A 8 23.57 -2.39 7.34
CA ALA A 8 24.32 -3.19 6.37
C ALA A 8 24.22 -4.68 6.68
N ASP A 9 24.14 -5.07 7.96
CA ASP A 9 23.98 -6.47 8.36
C ASP A 9 22.58 -6.96 8.03
N ALA A 10 21.55 -6.14 8.32
CA ALA A 10 20.18 -6.40 7.90
C ALA A 10 20.05 -6.56 6.37
N ALA A 11 20.72 -5.68 5.61
CA ALA A 11 20.76 -5.77 4.15
C ALA A 11 21.43 -7.07 3.67
N ARG A 12 22.56 -7.47 4.27
CA ARG A 12 23.25 -8.73 3.90
C ARG A 12 22.39 -9.95 4.21
N ALA A 13 21.75 -9.98 5.38
CA ALA A 13 20.83 -11.06 5.75
C ALA A 13 19.66 -11.16 4.76
N LEU A 14 19.06 -10.04 4.40
CA LEU A 14 17.97 -10.00 3.42
C LEU A 14 18.40 -10.47 2.03
N LEU A 15 19.59 -10.06 1.56
CA LEU A 15 20.11 -10.49 0.26
C LEU A 15 20.40 -12.00 0.23
N ALA A 16 20.97 -12.54 1.31
CA ALA A 16 21.22 -13.98 1.44
C ALA A 16 19.91 -14.79 1.45
N GLU A 17 18.92 -14.35 2.23
CA GLU A 17 17.59 -14.99 2.27
C GLU A 17 16.90 -14.93 0.90
N THR A 18 16.95 -13.77 0.23
CA THR A 18 16.33 -13.60 -1.09
C THR A 18 17.00 -14.46 -2.16
N ALA A 19 18.33 -14.61 -2.11
CA ALA A 19 19.06 -15.47 -3.04
C ALA A 19 18.62 -16.94 -2.92
N ALA A 20 18.27 -17.41 -1.72
CA ALA A 20 17.82 -18.78 -1.49
C ALA A 20 16.45 -19.11 -2.12
N TYR A 21 15.67 -18.11 -2.57
CA TYR A 21 14.37 -18.33 -3.20
C TYR A 21 14.46 -18.63 -4.69
N GLY A 22 15.59 -18.29 -5.32
CA GLY A 22 15.74 -18.38 -6.77
C GLY A 22 14.79 -17.45 -7.52
N GLY A 23 14.37 -17.84 -8.73
CA GLY A 23 13.50 -17.04 -9.58
C GLY A 23 12.23 -16.57 -8.86
N THR A 24 12.07 -15.23 -8.72
CA THR A 24 11.04 -14.65 -7.84
C THR A 24 10.17 -13.62 -8.55
N LEU A 25 8.85 -13.80 -8.46
CA LEU A 25 7.88 -12.74 -8.77
C LEU A 25 7.50 -11.98 -7.48
N VAL A 26 7.77 -10.69 -7.40
CA VAL A 26 7.47 -9.88 -6.21
C VAL A 26 6.13 -9.18 -6.36
N ALA A 27 5.17 -9.46 -5.48
CA ALA A 27 3.93 -8.71 -5.36
C ALA A 27 4.22 -7.29 -4.82
N PHE A 28 4.22 -6.32 -5.73
CA PHE A 28 4.69 -4.97 -5.50
C PHE A 28 3.54 -3.98 -5.32
N SER A 29 3.49 -3.35 -4.14
CA SER A 29 2.44 -2.40 -3.77
C SER A 29 2.86 -0.93 -3.90
N GLY A 30 4.15 -0.64 -4.11
CA GLY A 30 4.70 0.72 -4.10
C GLY A 30 4.99 1.29 -2.70
N GLY A 31 4.73 0.52 -1.64
CA GLY A 31 5.12 0.86 -0.26
C GLY A 31 6.54 0.41 0.08
N VAL A 32 7.13 1.01 1.14
CA VAL A 32 8.53 0.81 1.53
C VAL A 32 8.91 -0.66 1.67
N ASP A 33 8.08 -1.50 2.30
CA ASP A 33 8.41 -2.91 2.49
C ASP A 33 8.52 -3.66 1.15
N SER A 34 7.51 -3.52 0.29
CA SER A 34 7.55 -4.17 -1.03
C SER A 34 8.63 -3.58 -1.95
N SER A 35 8.97 -2.30 -1.81
CA SER A 35 10.08 -1.67 -2.53
C SER A 35 11.42 -2.27 -2.12
N VAL A 36 11.63 -2.51 -0.83
CA VAL A 36 12.85 -3.17 -0.33
C VAL A 36 12.93 -4.60 -0.84
N VAL A 37 11.82 -5.34 -0.91
CA VAL A 37 11.83 -6.69 -1.50
C VAL A 37 12.18 -6.68 -2.99
N VAL A 38 11.58 -5.80 -3.80
CA VAL A 38 11.96 -5.65 -5.22
C VAL A 38 13.44 -5.31 -5.35
N ALA A 39 13.91 -4.37 -4.54
CA ALA A 39 15.30 -3.91 -4.55
C ALA A 39 16.29 -5.00 -4.10
N ALA A 40 15.89 -5.85 -3.15
CA ALA A 40 16.67 -7.00 -2.70
C ALA A 40 16.71 -8.10 -3.77
N ALA A 41 15.57 -8.45 -4.37
CA ALA A 41 15.48 -9.43 -5.45
C ALA A 41 16.32 -9.01 -6.66
N ALA A 42 16.24 -7.75 -7.09
CA ALA A 42 17.05 -7.24 -8.19
C ALA A 42 18.56 -7.32 -7.90
N ARG A 43 18.98 -7.07 -6.65
CA ARG A 43 20.39 -7.15 -6.24
C ARG A 43 20.90 -8.59 -6.06
N ALA A 44 20.07 -9.48 -5.54
CA ALA A 44 20.45 -10.86 -5.21
C ALA A 44 20.35 -11.80 -6.42
N LEU A 45 19.32 -11.61 -7.26
CA LEU A 45 18.98 -12.51 -8.36
C LEU A 45 19.29 -11.91 -9.75
N GLY A 46 19.61 -10.60 -9.79
CA GLY A 46 19.65 -9.84 -11.03
C GLY A 46 18.26 -9.52 -11.59
N THR A 47 18.17 -8.54 -12.48
CA THR A 47 16.90 -8.09 -13.08
C THR A 47 16.28 -9.12 -14.04
N GLY A 48 17.05 -10.13 -14.47
CA GLY A 48 16.53 -11.28 -15.24
C GLY A 48 16.04 -12.45 -14.36
N GLY A 49 16.46 -12.53 -13.10
CA GLY A 49 16.04 -13.56 -12.15
C GLY A 49 14.79 -13.20 -11.34
N MET A 50 14.21 -12.03 -11.60
CA MET A 50 13.04 -11.55 -10.88
C MET A 50 12.15 -10.66 -11.75
N ALA A 51 10.86 -10.60 -11.41
CA ALA A 51 9.95 -9.57 -11.93
C ALA A 51 9.07 -9.00 -10.80
N ALA A 52 8.55 -7.79 -10.98
CA ALA A 52 7.57 -7.20 -10.07
C ALA A 52 6.17 -7.34 -10.66
N VAL A 53 5.14 -7.51 -9.83
CA VAL A 53 3.74 -7.52 -10.24
C VAL A 53 2.89 -6.61 -9.36
N THR A 54 2.07 -5.76 -9.98
CA THR A 54 1.11 -4.90 -9.26
C THR A 54 -0.31 -5.23 -9.72
N ALA A 55 -1.19 -5.49 -8.76
CA ALA A 55 -2.63 -5.59 -9.01
C ALA A 55 -3.20 -4.21 -9.33
N VAL A 56 -3.89 -4.10 -10.44
CA VAL A 56 -4.60 -2.91 -10.89
C VAL A 56 -6.09 -3.15 -10.68
N SER A 57 -6.69 -2.29 -9.86
CA SER A 57 -8.13 -2.27 -9.62
C SER A 57 -8.55 -0.84 -9.29
N PRO A 58 -9.86 -0.54 -9.28
CA PRO A 58 -10.35 0.77 -8.85
C PRO A 58 -9.94 1.18 -7.42
N ALA A 59 -9.39 0.26 -6.61
CA ALA A 59 -8.93 0.55 -5.26
C ALA A 59 -7.47 1.02 -5.17
N LEU A 60 -6.69 0.87 -6.24
CA LEU A 60 -5.32 1.37 -6.35
C LEU A 60 -5.35 2.83 -6.85
N PRO A 61 -4.84 3.80 -6.07
CA PRO A 61 -4.73 5.17 -6.56
C PRO A 61 -3.83 5.26 -7.81
N ALA A 62 -4.22 6.08 -8.79
CA ALA A 62 -3.49 6.26 -10.04
C ALA A 62 -2.06 6.80 -9.83
N ALA A 63 -1.89 7.73 -8.88
CA ALA A 63 -0.58 8.27 -8.51
C ALA A 63 0.35 7.16 -7.97
N GLU A 64 -0.20 6.18 -7.27
CA GLU A 64 0.57 5.07 -6.72
C GLU A 64 0.99 4.06 -7.80
N LEU A 65 0.11 3.80 -8.77
CA LEU A 65 0.47 3.01 -9.95
C LEU A 65 1.60 3.68 -10.75
N ALA A 66 1.53 5.00 -10.95
CA ALA A 66 2.57 5.76 -11.64
C ALA A 66 3.91 5.72 -10.88
N ALA A 67 3.88 5.87 -9.55
CA ALA A 67 5.06 5.77 -8.71
C ALA A 67 5.69 4.36 -8.74
N ALA A 68 4.86 3.30 -8.72
CA ALA A 68 5.33 1.92 -8.83
C ALA A 68 6.00 1.65 -10.17
N ARG A 69 5.40 2.07 -11.28
CA ARG A 69 6.00 1.94 -12.63
C ARG A 69 7.37 2.62 -12.70
N ARG A 70 7.46 3.85 -12.22
CA ARG A 70 8.73 4.59 -12.17
C ARG A 70 9.78 3.87 -11.32
N PHE A 71 9.39 3.40 -10.13
CA PHE A 71 10.30 2.67 -9.25
C PHE A 71 10.92 1.44 -9.92
N CYS A 72 10.10 0.63 -10.62
CA CYS A 72 10.61 -0.53 -11.36
C CYS A 72 11.50 -0.13 -12.54
N ALA A 73 11.11 0.91 -13.30
CA ALA A 73 11.89 1.43 -14.42
C ALA A 73 13.27 1.93 -13.97
N ASP A 74 13.34 2.68 -12.87
CA ASP A 74 14.57 3.22 -12.29
C ASP A 74 15.53 2.10 -11.84
N LEU A 75 15.00 0.92 -11.49
CA LEU A 75 15.78 -0.28 -11.12
C LEU A 75 16.07 -1.23 -12.30
N GLY A 76 15.55 -0.94 -13.50
CA GLY A 76 15.66 -1.86 -14.65
C GLY A 76 14.91 -3.18 -14.46
N VAL A 77 13.88 -3.19 -13.61
CA VAL A 77 13.07 -4.37 -13.27
C VAL A 77 11.85 -4.45 -14.19
N VAL A 78 11.58 -5.64 -14.74
CA VAL A 78 10.34 -5.91 -15.48
C VAL A 78 9.15 -5.80 -14.53
N HIS A 79 8.17 -4.96 -14.89
CA HIS A 79 6.97 -4.71 -14.10
C HIS A 79 5.72 -5.19 -14.83
N HIS A 80 5.07 -6.22 -14.28
CA HIS A 80 3.79 -6.72 -14.76
C HIS A 80 2.64 -6.04 -14.03
N LEU A 81 1.59 -5.73 -14.79
CA LEU A 81 0.33 -5.25 -14.26
C LEU A 81 -0.72 -6.31 -14.52
N VAL A 82 -1.48 -6.63 -13.49
CA VAL A 82 -2.57 -7.60 -13.57
C VAL A 82 -3.84 -6.96 -13.09
N ASP A 83 -4.90 -7.06 -13.89
CA ASP A 83 -6.21 -6.59 -13.45
C ASP A 83 -6.76 -7.56 -12.40
N THR A 84 -7.20 -7.03 -11.26
CA THR A 84 -7.85 -7.82 -10.22
C THR A 84 -9.33 -7.46 -10.09
N ARG A 85 -10.14 -8.47 -9.75
CA ARG A 85 -11.59 -8.39 -9.68
C ARG A 85 -12.11 -8.53 -8.26
N GLU A 86 -11.41 -7.98 -7.28
CA GLU A 86 -11.82 -8.11 -5.88
C GLU A 86 -13.19 -7.47 -5.60
N LEU A 87 -13.63 -6.51 -6.42
CA LEU A 87 -14.97 -5.90 -6.34
C LEU A 87 -16.12 -6.87 -6.66
N ASP A 88 -15.84 -7.96 -7.37
CA ASP A 88 -16.82 -9.01 -7.66
C ASP A 88 -16.96 -9.99 -6.49
N VAL A 89 -16.03 -9.94 -5.52
CA VAL A 89 -16.04 -10.79 -4.34
C VAL A 89 -16.86 -10.12 -3.24
N ALA A 90 -17.98 -10.74 -2.86
CA ALA A 90 -18.88 -10.23 -1.82
C ALA A 90 -18.12 -9.83 -0.54
N GLY A 91 -17.22 -10.69 -0.04
CA GLY A 91 -16.45 -10.41 1.17
C GLY A 91 -15.52 -9.19 1.10
N TYR A 92 -15.10 -8.76 -0.09
CA TYR A 92 -14.41 -7.48 -0.27
C TYR A 92 -15.42 -6.33 -0.38
N ARG A 93 -16.44 -6.49 -1.23
CA ARG A 93 -17.46 -5.48 -1.52
C ARG A 93 -18.23 -5.04 -0.29
N ASP A 94 -18.53 -5.96 0.63
CA ASP A 94 -19.28 -5.68 1.87
C ASP A 94 -18.47 -4.86 2.87
N ASN A 95 -17.17 -4.65 2.60
CA ASN A 95 -16.31 -3.77 3.39
C ASN A 95 -16.30 -4.12 4.88
N GLY A 96 -16.19 -5.42 5.20
CA GLY A 96 -16.04 -5.90 6.57
C GLY A 96 -14.57 -5.96 7.03
N PRO A 97 -14.30 -6.43 8.26
CA PRO A 97 -12.94 -6.59 8.80
C PRO A 97 -12.05 -7.51 7.95
N GLN A 98 -12.65 -8.47 7.23
CA GLN A 98 -11.96 -9.42 6.37
C GLN A 98 -11.69 -8.89 4.95
N ARG A 99 -12.05 -7.63 4.62
CA ARG A 99 -11.85 -7.05 3.27
C ARG A 99 -10.43 -7.29 2.73
N CYS A 100 -9.41 -7.06 3.57
CA CYS A 100 -8.01 -7.23 3.17
C CYS A 100 -7.64 -8.69 2.86
N PHE A 101 -8.32 -9.68 3.45
CA PHE A 101 -8.16 -11.10 3.10
C PHE A 101 -8.55 -11.34 1.64
N PHE A 102 -9.73 -10.87 1.22
CA PHE A 102 -10.26 -11.05 -0.13
C PHE A 102 -9.48 -10.27 -1.19
N CYS A 103 -9.10 -9.03 -0.86
CA CYS A 103 -8.21 -8.21 -1.69
C CYS A 103 -6.88 -8.91 -1.95
N LYS A 104 -6.19 -9.37 -0.88
CA LYS A 104 -4.90 -10.05 -1.01
C LYS A 104 -5.02 -11.41 -1.71
N SER A 105 -6.12 -12.13 -1.46
CA SER A 105 -6.45 -13.39 -2.15
C SER A 105 -6.47 -13.21 -3.67
N THR A 106 -7.26 -12.24 -4.15
CA THR A 106 -7.41 -11.96 -5.59
C THR A 106 -6.07 -11.56 -6.24
N LEU A 107 -5.29 -10.69 -5.56
CA LEU A 107 -3.95 -10.32 -6.02
C LEU A 107 -3.04 -11.52 -6.17
N LEU A 108 -3.01 -12.42 -5.18
CA LEU A 108 -2.10 -13.55 -5.24
C LEU A 108 -2.53 -14.64 -6.21
N ASP A 109 -3.83 -14.86 -6.39
CA ASP A 109 -4.32 -15.76 -7.44
C ASP A 109 -3.82 -15.28 -8.81
N ALA A 110 -4.00 -14.00 -9.13
CA ALA A 110 -3.48 -13.41 -10.37
C ALA A 110 -1.94 -13.42 -10.45
N ALA A 111 -1.24 -13.17 -9.34
CA ALA A 111 0.23 -13.20 -9.33
C ALA A 111 0.78 -14.62 -9.56
N LEU A 112 0.14 -15.65 -9.01
CA LEU A 112 0.53 -17.05 -9.21
C LEU A 112 0.37 -17.47 -10.68
N GLU A 113 -0.70 -17.02 -11.36
CA GLU A 113 -0.86 -17.24 -12.80
C GLU A 113 0.28 -16.60 -13.62
N VAL A 114 0.68 -15.37 -13.26
CA VAL A 114 1.83 -14.71 -13.88
C VAL A 114 3.14 -15.45 -13.59
N ALA A 115 3.36 -15.87 -12.35
CA ALA A 115 4.54 -16.60 -11.97
C ALA A 115 4.67 -17.91 -12.75
N ALA A 116 3.58 -18.69 -12.87
CA ALA A 116 3.55 -19.92 -13.64
C ALA A 116 3.83 -19.68 -15.14
N ARG A 117 3.26 -18.63 -15.73
CA ARG A 117 3.50 -18.29 -17.14
C ARG A 117 4.96 -17.88 -17.43
N LEU A 118 5.63 -17.29 -16.45
CA LEU A 118 7.00 -16.78 -16.56
C LEU A 118 8.04 -17.72 -15.95
N ASP A 119 7.63 -18.91 -15.52
CA ASP A 119 8.50 -19.92 -14.89
C ASP A 119 9.21 -19.43 -13.61
N PHE A 120 8.55 -18.54 -12.85
CA PHE A 120 9.01 -18.15 -11.52
C PHE A 120 8.54 -19.16 -10.48
N GLY A 121 9.49 -19.76 -9.75
CA GLY A 121 9.23 -20.78 -8.73
C GLY A 121 8.59 -20.22 -7.45
N CYS A 122 8.51 -18.91 -7.27
CA CYS A 122 7.88 -18.32 -6.10
C CYS A 122 7.26 -16.94 -6.33
N VAL A 123 6.27 -16.63 -5.49
CA VAL A 123 5.71 -15.28 -5.33
C VAL A 123 6.08 -14.76 -3.95
N ALA A 124 6.74 -13.60 -3.88
CA ALA A 124 7.15 -12.96 -2.63
C ALA A 124 6.31 -11.73 -2.31
N THR A 125 6.11 -11.43 -1.02
CA THR A 125 5.43 -10.22 -0.54
C THR A 125 6.31 -9.40 0.38
N GLY A 126 6.00 -8.11 0.51
CA GLY A 126 6.64 -7.21 1.48
C GLY A 126 6.21 -7.40 2.94
N THR A 127 5.81 -8.59 3.36
CA THR A 127 5.46 -8.83 4.77
C THR A 127 6.73 -8.84 5.61
N ASN A 128 6.82 -7.97 6.62
CA ASN A 128 7.97 -7.88 7.52
C ASN A 128 7.74 -8.63 8.85
N ALA A 129 8.79 -8.81 9.66
CA ALA A 129 8.72 -9.56 10.91
C ALA A 129 7.82 -8.91 11.98
N THR A 130 7.66 -7.58 11.95
CA THR A 130 6.73 -6.87 12.84
C THR A 130 5.29 -7.17 12.45
N ASP A 131 4.99 -7.28 11.15
CA ASP A 131 3.66 -7.59 10.66
C ASP A 131 3.19 -9.00 11.04
N VAL A 132 4.09 -9.98 11.02
CA VAL A 132 3.79 -11.37 11.42
C VAL A 132 3.39 -11.47 12.90
N ALA A 133 3.92 -10.59 13.75
CA ALA A 133 3.58 -10.56 15.17
C ALA A 133 2.21 -9.91 15.47
N ASP A 134 1.61 -9.21 14.51
CA ASP A 134 0.30 -8.58 14.67
C ASP A 134 -0.83 -9.61 14.55
N ARG A 135 -1.69 -9.66 15.57
CA ARG A 135 -2.78 -10.64 15.70
C ARG A 135 -3.86 -10.48 14.63
N PHE A 136 -4.03 -9.30 14.03
CA PHE A 136 -5.09 -9.08 13.04
C PHE A 136 -4.55 -8.60 11.69
N ARG A 137 -4.03 -9.55 10.92
CA ARG A 137 -3.52 -9.34 9.57
C ARG A 137 -4.17 -10.28 8.54
N PRO A 138 -5.46 -10.08 8.22
CA PRO A 138 -6.20 -10.93 7.29
C PRO A 138 -5.54 -11.06 5.90
N GLY A 139 -4.88 -10.00 5.42
CA GLY A 139 -4.11 -10.06 4.19
C GLY A 139 -2.92 -11.03 4.26
N ILE A 140 -2.14 -11.02 5.35
CA ILE A 140 -0.99 -11.92 5.52
C ILE A 140 -1.46 -13.37 5.59
N ALA A 141 -2.58 -13.63 6.28
CA ALA A 141 -3.18 -14.97 6.31
C ALA A 141 -3.60 -15.45 4.91
N ALA A 142 -4.19 -14.57 4.09
CA ALA A 142 -4.51 -14.90 2.69
C ALA A 142 -3.25 -15.19 1.86
N ALA A 143 -2.15 -14.49 2.14
CA ALA A 143 -0.88 -14.66 1.46
C ALA A 143 -0.22 -16.01 1.80
N ALA A 144 -0.14 -16.33 3.09
CA ALA A 144 0.41 -17.59 3.58
C ALA A 144 -0.36 -18.81 3.04
N ARG A 145 -1.70 -18.75 2.98
CA ARG A 145 -2.54 -19.82 2.42
C ARG A 145 -2.26 -20.13 0.95
N ARG A 146 -1.64 -19.20 0.22
CA ARG A 146 -1.26 -19.32 -1.19
C ARG A 146 0.23 -19.60 -1.40
N GLY A 147 0.95 -19.88 -0.31
CA GLY A 147 2.38 -20.19 -0.37
C GLY A 147 3.26 -18.98 -0.68
N ALA A 148 2.77 -17.76 -0.49
CA ALA A 148 3.61 -16.58 -0.71
C ALA A 148 4.76 -16.53 0.28
N ARG A 149 5.96 -16.22 -0.22
CA ARG A 149 7.17 -16.06 0.57
C ARG A 149 7.29 -14.66 1.16
N THR A 150 8.04 -14.53 2.25
CA THR A 150 8.13 -13.30 3.03
C THR A 150 9.59 -12.95 3.34
N PRO A 151 10.41 -12.58 2.34
CA PRO A 151 11.86 -12.41 2.52
C PRO A 151 12.26 -11.51 3.70
N LEU A 152 11.49 -10.44 3.94
CA LEU A 152 11.75 -9.54 5.07
C LEU A 152 11.51 -10.24 6.42
N ALA A 153 10.39 -10.96 6.55
CA ALA A 153 10.05 -11.68 7.77
C ALA A 153 10.98 -12.87 8.01
N ASP A 154 11.31 -13.61 6.94
CA ASP A 154 12.14 -14.81 6.98
C ASP A 154 13.60 -14.45 7.36
N ALA A 155 14.10 -13.31 6.88
CA ALA A 155 15.36 -12.72 7.33
C ALA A 155 15.27 -12.01 8.70
N GLY A 156 14.09 -11.90 9.31
CA GLY A 156 13.90 -11.30 10.64
C GLY A 156 13.81 -9.77 10.70
N LEU A 157 13.70 -9.09 9.54
CA LEU A 157 13.61 -7.62 9.45
C LEU A 157 12.25 -7.12 9.91
N GLY A 158 12.24 -6.33 10.98
CA GLY A 158 11.08 -5.54 11.39
C GLY A 158 10.99 -4.20 10.67
N LYS A 159 9.91 -3.46 10.91
CA LYS A 159 9.58 -2.19 10.22
C LYS A 159 10.70 -1.14 10.25
N ALA A 160 11.40 -1.00 11.38
CA ALA A 160 12.51 -0.05 11.53
C ALA A 160 13.71 -0.45 10.66
N ALA A 161 14.12 -1.73 10.71
CA ALA A 161 15.21 -2.26 9.89
C ALA A 161 14.92 -2.11 8.39
N VAL A 162 13.67 -2.35 7.96
CA VAL A 162 13.26 -2.16 6.56
C VAL A 162 13.48 -0.71 6.10
N ARG A 163 13.11 0.29 6.92
CA ARG A 163 13.32 1.70 6.57
C ARG A 163 14.79 2.07 6.52
N GLU A 164 15.61 1.57 7.45
CA GLU A 164 17.05 1.79 7.43
C GLU A 164 17.72 1.15 6.21
N VAL A 165 17.31 -0.06 5.80
CA VAL A 165 17.77 -0.69 4.57
C VAL A 165 17.33 0.12 3.34
N ALA A 166 16.07 0.58 3.30
CA ALA A 166 15.59 1.44 2.23
C ALA A 166 16.42 2.73 2.10
N ARG A 167 16.76 3.35 3.24
CA ARG A 167 17.60 4.56 3.31
C ARG A 167 19.03 4.26 2.88
N LEU A 168 19.63 3.16 3.35
CA LEU A 168 20.97 2.70 2.95
C LEU A 168 21.06 2.50 1.43
N TRP A 169 20.03 1.94 0.82
CA TRP A 169 19.94 1.73 -0.63
C TRP A 169 19.45 2.95 -1.41
N SER A 170 19.29 4.10 -0.75
CA SER A 170 18.79 5.35 -1.34
C SER A 170 17.47 5.18 -2.09
N LEU A 171 16.60 4.29 -1.62
CA LEU A 171 15.29 4.07 -2.24
C LEU A 171 14.39 5.27 -1.95
N PRO A 172 13.71 5.86 -2.97
CA PRO A 172 12.86 7.04 -2.77
C PRO A 172 11.67 6.80 -1.84
N THR A 173 11.36 5.53 -1.54
CA THR A 173 10.28 5.14 -0.63
C THR A 173 10.68 5.07 0.85
N TRP A 174 11.94 5.36 1.21
CA TRP A 174 12.44 5.18 2.58
C TRP A 174 11.62 5.95 3.64
N ASP A 175 11.19 7.18 3.28
CA ASP A 175 10.36 8.04 4.14
C ASP A 175 8.89 8.07 3.72
N LYS A 176 8.49 7.21 2.79
CA LYS A 176 7.11 7.20 2.30
C LYS A 176 6.15 6.81 3.45
N PRO A 177 5.06 7.57 3.67
CA PRO A 177 4.02 7.18 4.62
C PRO A 177 3.43 5.80 4.31
N ALA A 178 2.81 5.17 5.31
CA ALA A 178 2.18 3.87 5.12
C ALA A 178 1.08 3.95 4.05
N MET A 179 1.25 3.13 3.02
CA MET A 179 0.32 3.02 1.90
C MET A 179 -0.94 2.27 2.33
N ALA A 180 -2.10 2.85 2.04
CA ALA A 180 -3.38 2.18 2.18
C ALA A 180 -4.19 2.37 0.90
N CYS A 181 -4.93 1.34 0.48
CA CYS A 181 -5.81 1.43 -0.69
C CYS A 181 -6.95 2.43 -0.48
N LEU A 182 -7.59 2.86 -1.57
CA LEU A 182 -8.74 3.77 -1.50
C LEU A 182 -9.89 3.21 -0.66
N SER A 183 -10.06 1.88 -0.63
CA SER A 183 -11.09 1.22 0.19
C SER A 183 -10.94 1.50 1.69
N SER A 184 -9.75 1.84 2.18
CA SER A 184 -9.57 2.23 3.59
C SER A 184 -10.25 3.56 3.93
N ARG A 185 -10.70 4.33 2.94
CA ARG A 185 -11.39 5.61 3.12
C ARG A 185 -12.90 5.44 3.27
N ILE A 186 -13.42 4.26 2.93
CA ILE A 186 -14.85 3.98 3.00
C ILE A 186 -15.13 3.34 4.35
N ALA A 187 -16.07 3.90 5.13
CA ALA A 187 -16.42 3.37 6.44
C ALA A 187 -16.88 1.91 6.38
N TYR A 188 -16.45 1.12 7.37
CA TYR A 188 -16.81 -0.30 7.47
C TYR A 188 -18.34 -0.46 7.42
N GLY A 189 -18.79 -1.52 6.74
CA GLY A 189 -20.21 -1.79 6.50
C GLY A 189 -20.81 -1.03 5.31
N LEU A 190 -20.17 0.04 4.82
CA LEU A 190 -20.58 0.65 3.55
C LEU A 190 -20.00 -0.15 2.38
N GLN A 191 -20.87 -0.53 1.45
CA GLN A 191 -20.43 -1.25 0.27
C GLN A 191 -19.40 -0.46 -0.54
N ILE A 192 -18.30 -1.12 -0.88
CA ILE A 192 -17.28 -0.56 -1.78
C ILE A 192 -17.76 -0.72 -3.21
N THR A 193 -17.79 0.39 -3.94
CA THR A 193 -18.14 0.41 -5.37
C THR A 193 -17.08 1.19 -6.15
N PRO A 194 -16.92 0.93 -7.46
CA PRO A 194 -16.05 1.74 -8.31
C PRO A 194 -16.36 3.25 -8.21
N GLY A 195 -17.65 3.60 -8.17
CA GLY A 195 -18.10 4.99 -8.05
C GLY A 195 -17.64 5.67 -6.75
N ARG A 196 -17.74 4.98 -5.60
CA ARG A 196 -17.25 5.51 -4.33
C ARG A 196 -15.73 5.67 -4.32
N LEU A 197 -15.00 4.68 -4.82
CA LEU A 197 -13.54 4.72 -4.88
C LEU A 197 -13.06 5.88 -5.76
N ALA A 198 -13.62 6.03 -6.95
CA ALA A 198 -13.31 7.14 -7.86
C ALA A 198 -13.68 8.49 -7.25
N ARG A 199 -14.79 8.58 -6.52
CA ARG A 199 -15.20 9.81 -5.83
C ARG A 199 -14.22 10.20 -4.72
N VAL A 200 -13.79 9.24 -3.91
CA VAL A 200 -12.77 9.43 -2.87
C VAL A 200 -11.45 9.87 -3.49
N GLU A 201 -11.00 9.21 -4.55
CA GLU A 201 -9.75 9.56 -5.21
C GLU A 201 -9.77 10.99 -5.77
N ARG A 202 -10.85 11.37 -6.48
CA ARG A 202 -11.03 12.74 -6.94
C ARG A 202 -10.99 13.74 -5.79
N ALA A 203 -11.61 13.41 -4.66
CA ALA A 203 -11.59 14.28 -3.49
C ALA A 203 -10.16 14.42 -2.92
N GLU A 204 -9.41 13.32 -2.77
CA GLU A 204 -8.01 13.41 -2.31
C GLU A 204 -7.13 14.22 -3.27
N VAL A 205 -7.35 14.12 -4.59
CA VAL A 205 -6.63 14.91 -5.59
C VAL A 205 -6.95 16.40 -5.46
N LEU A 206 -8.24 16.77 -5.37
CA LEU A 206 -8.66 18.16 -5.26
C LEU A 206 -8.25 18.78 -3.93
N VAL A 207 -8.34 18.02 -2.83
CA VAL A 207 -7.88 18.47 -1.50
C VAL A 207 -6.37 18.70 -1.51
N ARG A 208 -5.57 17.80 -2.10
CA ARG A 208 -4.12 18.01 -2.26
C ARG A 208 -3.82 19.26 -3.10
N ALA A 209 -4.57 19.49 -4.18
CA ALA A 209 -4.42 20.69 -5.00
C ALA A 209 -4.76 21.97 -4.22
N ALA A 210 -5.82 21.97 -3.41
CA ALA A 210 -6.21 23.09 -2.57
C ALA A 210 -5.19 23.38 -1.45
N LEU A 211 -4.56 22.34 -0.90
CA LEU A 211 -3.48 22.47 0.08
C LEU A 211 -2.19 22.98 -0.57
N GLY A 212 -1.89 22.64 -1.82
CA GLY A 212 -0.60 22.94 -2.43
C GLY A 212 0.54 22.11 -1.81
N THR A 213 1.78 22.59 -1.94
CA THR A 213 2.98 21.86 -1.53
C THR A 213 3.57 22.38 -0.22
N GLY A 214 3.97 21.48 0.68
CA GLY A 214 4.63 21.83 1.95
C GLY A 214 5.02 20.56 2.73
N ALA A 215 6.03 20.66 3.59
CA ALA A 215 6.46 19.55 4.45
C ALA A 215 5.40 19.17 5.51
N ASP A 216 4.49 20.09 5.80
CA ASP A 216 3.32 19.97 6.67
C ASP A 216 2.03 19.62 5.89
N ARG A 217 2.15 19.15 4.64
CA ARG A 217 1.03 18.88 3.72
C ARG A 217 1.20 17.53 3.01
N THR A 218 1.65 16.54 3.75
CA THR A 218 2.01 15.20 3.25
C THR A 218 0.83 14.24 3.36
N ASP A 219 0.15 14.22 4.51
CA ASP A 219 -0.97 13.34 4.76
C ASP A 219 -2.29 14.01 4.39
N VAL A 220 -3.00 13.37 3.45
CA VAL A 220 -4.35 13.72 3.05
C VAL A 220 -5.14 12.44 2.91
N ARG A 221 -6.25 12.32 3.64
CA ARG A 221 -7.23 11.24 3.45
C ARG A 221 -8.63 11.83 3.42
N VAL A 222 -9.44 11.47 2.44
CA VAL A 222 -10.86 11.85 2.42
C VAL A 222 -11.69 10.62 2.73
N ARG A 223 -12.33 10.59 3.90
CA ARG A 223 -13.13 9.45 4.37
C ARG A 223 -14.60 9.62 3.99
N ASP A 224 -15.14 8.64 3.27
CA ASP A 224 -16.58 8.52 2.99
C ASP A 224 -17.25 7.77 4.15
N LEU A 225 -18.00 8.51 4.97
CA LEU A 225 -18.71 7.99 6.14
C LEU A 225 -20.19 7.69 5.83
N GLY A 226 -20.59 7.72 4.56
CA GLY A 226 -21.98 7.50 4.15
C GLY A 226 -22.87 8.67 4.56
N GLU A 227 -23.99 8.37 5.22
CA GLU A 227 -24.94 9.38 5.69
C GLU A 227 -24.35 10.29 6.77
N ALA A 228 -23.34 9.82 7.51
CA ALA A 228 -22.64 10.63 8.51
C ALA A 228 -21.74 11.71 7.90
N GLY A 229 -21.57 11.73 6.57
CA GLY A 229 -20.85 12.76 5.85
C GLY A 229 -19.44 12.35 5.41
N VAL A 230 -18.55 13.33 5.35
CA VAL A 230 -17.17 13.19 4.86
C VAL A 230 -16.21 13.75 5.90
N ARG A 231 -15.13 13.02 6.17
CA ARG A 231 -14.05 13.51 7.02
C ARG A 231 -12.77 13.68 6.22
N VAL A 232 -12.27 14.90 6.16
CA VAL A 232 -10.97 15.24 5.59
C VAL A 232 -9.92 15.15 6.69
N GLU A 233 -9.02 14.19 6.59
CA GLU A 233 -7.92 14.01 7.53
C GLU A 233 -6.63 14.58 6.92
N VAL A 234 -6.03 15.55 7.60
CA VAL A 234 -4.83 16.28 7.16
C VAL A 234 -3.79 16.40 8.28
N ASP A 235 -2.60 16.88 7.94
CA ASP A 235 -1.55 17.15 8.92
C ASP A 235 -1.99 18.12 10.04
N PRO A 236 -1.42 18.01 11.26
CA PRO A 236 -1.90 18.75 12.44
C PRO A 236 -1.97 20.27 12.27
N LEU A 237 -0.98 20.88 11.60
CA LEU A 237 -0.93 22.33 11.38
C LEU A 237 -2.06 22.80 10.48
N VAL A 238 -2.36 22.05 9.42
CA VAL A 238 -3.47 22.34 8.51
C VAL A 238 -4.81 22.18 9.22
N ALA A 239 -4.98 21.11 10.01
CA ALA A 239 -6.21 20.87 10.76
C ALA A 239 -6.48 21.96 11.80
N ALA A 240 -5.43 22.51 12.42
CA ALA A 240 -5.52 23.55 13.45
C ALA A 240 -5.78 24.96 12.89
N ASP A 241 -5.65 25.18 11.57
CA ASP A 241 -5.89 26.46 10.91
C ASP A 241 -7.31 26.52 10.31
N PRO A 242 -8.26 27.25 10.92
CA PRO A 242 -9.62 27.39 10.37
C PRO A 242 -9.64 28.08 9.00
N GLY A 243 -8.64 28.89 8.66
CA GLY A 243 -8.51 29.54 7.35
C GLY A 243 -8.24 28.53 6.23
N ALA A 244 -7.64 27.38 6.55
CA ALA A 244 -7.39 26.31 5.59
C ALA A 244 -8.66 25.50 5.25
N HIS A 245 -9.70 25.50 6.10
CA HIS A 245 -10.83 24.57 5.96
C HIS A 245 -11.76 24.86 4.76
N PRO A 246 -12.19 26.11 4.48
CA PRO A 246 -13.16 26.38 3.41
C PRO A 246 -12.72 25.87 2.01
N PRO A 247 -11.46 26.05 1.58
CA PRO A 247 -10.97 25.47 0.32
C PRO A 247 -11.04 23.93 0.28
N LEU A 248 -10.81 23.24 1.40
CA LEU A 248 -10.87 21.77 1.46
C LEU A 248 -12.30 21.27 1.38
N VAL A 249 -13.22 21.97 2.06
CA VAL A 249 -14.66 21.66 1.98
C VAL A 249 -15.17 21.85 0.56
N GLU A 250 -14.76 22.92 -0.12
CA GLU A 250 -15.14 23.16 -1.51
C GLU A 250 -14.58 22.09 -2.46
N ALA A 251 -13.31 21.70 -2.28
CA ALA A 251 -12.70 20.60 -3.02
C ALA A 251 -13.47 19.28 -2.86
N VAL A 252 -13.92 18.96 -1.64
CA VAL A 252 -14.75 17.77 -1.37
C VAL A 252 -16.11 17.87 -2.06
N ARG A 253 -16.77 19.03 -2.02
CA ARG A 253 -18.06 19.24 -2.71
C ARG A 253 -17.93 19.04 -4.21
N LEU A 254 -16.93 19.66 -4.84
CA LEU A 254 -16.61 19.52 -6.27
C LEU A 254 -16.30 18.08 -6.67
N ALA A 255 -15.78 17.25 -5.76
CA ALA A 255 -15.51 15.84 -6.03
C ALA A 255 -16.78 14.96 -6.15
N GLY A 256 -17.93 15.47 -5.71
CA GLY A 256 -19.23 14.79 -5.75
C GLY A 256 -19.84 14.50 -4.37
N PHE A 257 -19.52 15.31 -3.36
CA PHE A 257 -20.08 15.23 -2.00
C PHE A 257 -20.91 16.50 -1.63
N ALA A 258 -21.61 17.09 -2.61
CA ALA A 258 -22.18 18.45 -2.53
C ALA A 258 -22.99 18.76 -1.25
N GLU A 259 -23.83 17.83 -0.78
CA GLU A 259 -24.69 18.03 0.41
C GLU A 259 -24.19 17.32 1.67
N ALA A 260 -23.09 16.58 1.59
CA ALA A 260 -22.57 15.86 2.75
C ALA A 260 -22.00 16.85 3.78
N PRO A 261 -22.29 16.67 5.08
CA PRO A 261 -21.53 17.33 6.13
C PRO A 261 -20.04 17.02 5.96
N VAL A 262 -19.18 18.03 6.03
CA VAL A 262 -17.73 17.86 5.92
C VAL A 262 -17.05 18.31 7.21
N SER A 263 -16.25 17.44 7.81
CA SER A 263 -15.33 17.80 8.90
C SER A 263 -13.88 17.77 8.42
N VAL A 264 -13.04 18.62 9.02
CA VAL A 264 -11.58 18.59 8.84
C VAL A 264 -10.96 18.20 10.18
N GLU A 265 -10.15 17.15 10.19
CA GLU A 265 -9.56 16.57 11.39
C GLU A 265 -8.09 16.22 11.17
N VAL A 266 -7.37 16.00 12.28
CA VAL A 266 -5.98 15.54 12.23
C VAL A 266 -5.91 14.09 11.73
N PHE A 267 -5.02 13.83 10.77
CA PHE A 267 -4.74 12.48 10.30
C PHE A 267 -4.24 11.58 11.42
N ARG A 268 -4.84 10.38 11.51
CA ARG A 268 -4.43 9.33 12.44
C ARG A 268 -4.40 8.00 11.70
N SER A 269 -3.26 7.33 11.75
CA SER A 269 -3.16 5.96 11.21
C SER A 269 -4.16 5.05 11.93
N GLY A 270 -4.94 4.28 11.15
CA GLY A 270 -5.97 3.40 11.70
C GLY A 270 -7.20 4.12 12.26
N SER A 271 -7.47 5.39 11.91
CA SER A 271 -8.64 6.16 12.39
C SER A 271 -10.00 5.51 12.15
N MET A 272 -10.09 4.58 11.18
CA MET A 272 -11.31 3.84 10.85
C MET A 272 -11.44 2.51 11.59
N ASN A 273 -10.37 2.04 12.26
CA ASN A 273 -10.42 0.81 13.05
C ASN A 273 -11.08 1.13 14.39
N THR A 274 -12.39 0.90 14.48
CA THR A 274 -13.10 0.88 15.76
C THR A 274 -12.58 -0.30 16.57
N ARG A 275 -12.18 -0.05 17.82
CA ARG A 275 -11.83 -1.11 18.79
C ARG A 275 -13.03 -2.01 19.07
#